data_AF-A0A7X5TL87-F1
#
_entry.id   AF-A0A7X5TL87-F1
#
_cell.length_a   1.000
_cell.length_b   1.000
_cell.length_c   1.000
_cell.angle_alpha   90.00
_cell.angle_beta   90.00
_cell.angle_gamma   90.00
#
_symmetry.space_group_name_H-M   'P 1'
#
loop_
_entity.id
_entity.type
_entity.pdbx_description
1 polymer ?
#
loop_
_entity_poly.entity_id
_entity_poly.type
_entity_poly.pdbx_seq_one_letter_code
_entity_poly.pdbx_strand_id
1 'polypeptide(L)'
;MSDNDYDIIPFSEAKALLLEDTATLEAYNDIQIRKTLMKQLKDARKALHLTQQDVAQKIGTQKQNISRMENGKSVPNLDTLSRYAAALGGAFVFQKMPVNQ
;
A
#
# COMPACT_ATOMS: atom_id res chain seq x y z
N MET A 1 34.01 28.03 -6.83
CA MET A 1 32.72 27.66 -7.47
C MET A 1 32.65 26.15 -7.38
N SER A 2 31.67 25.60 -6.65
CA SER A 2 31.59 24.15 -6.44
C SER A 2 31.14 23.48 -7.74
N ASP A 3 32.04 22.69 -8.33
CA ASP A 3 31.71 21.67 -9.32
C ASP A 3 30.66 20.74 -8.72
N ASN A 4 29.44 20.80 -9.25
CA ASN A 4 28.42 19.82 -8.94
C ASN A 4 28.38 18.84 -10.11
N ASP A 5 29.28 17.86 -10.06
CA ASP A 5 29.57 16.86 -11.09
C ASP A 5 28.50 15.74 -11.13
N TYR A 6 27.23 16.12 -11.06
CA TYR A 6 26.10 15.19 -11.12
C TYR A 6 25.34 15.35 -12.43
N ASP A 7 25.23 14.25 -13.18
CA ASP A 7 24.32 14.15 -14.31
C ASP A 7 22.87 14.02 -13.82
N ILE A 8 22.01 14.94 -14.25
CA ILE A 8 20.59 14.92 -13.93
C ILE A 8 19.88 13.97 -14.88
N ILE A 9 19.36 12.87 -14.35
CA ILE A 9 18.54 11.90 -15.11
C ILE A 9 17.05 11.96 -14.71
N PRO A 10 16.13 11.60 -15.62
CA PRO A 10 14.72 11.44 -15.28
C PRO A 10 14.49 10.39 -14.19
N PHE A 11 13.51 10.60 -13.30
CA PHE A 11 13.20 9.64 -12.24
C PHE A 11 12.83 8.24 -12.80
N SER A 12 12.23 8.17 -13.98
CA SER A 12 11.92 6.89 -14.64
C SER A 12 13.18 6.08 -14.96
N GLU A 13 14.24 6.77 -15.38
CA GLU A 13 15.53 6.16 -15.71
C GLU A 13 16.26 5.72 -14.44
N ALA A 14 16.37 6.63 -13.45
CA ALA A 14 16.91 6.30 -12.13
C ALA A 14 16.20 5.09 -11.50
N LYS A 15 14.86 5.05 -11.61
CA LYS A 15 14.05 3.94 -11.12
C LYS A 15 14.35 2.64 -11.86
N ALA A 16 14.49 2.67 -13.19
CA ALA A 16 14.80 1.47 -13.97
C ALA A 16 16.14 0.86 -13.53
N LEU A 17 17.19 1.70 -13.44
CA LEU A 17 18.52 1.29 -12.98
C LEU A 17 18.50 0.71 -11.56
N LEU A 18 17.81 1.36 -10.63
CA LEU A 18 17.69 0.87 -9.25
C LEU A 18 16.94 -0.47 -9.16
N LEU A 19 15.98 -0.72 -10.05
CA LEU A 19 15.19 -1.96 -10.05
C LEU A 19 15.90 -3.13 -10.75
N GLU A 20 17.08 -2.94 -11.33
CA GLU A 20 17.93 -4.05 -11.82
C GLU A 20 18.50 -4.86 -10.65
N ASP A 21 18.71 -4.24 -9.49
CA ASP A 21 19.10 -4.93 -8.27
C ASP A 21 17.93 -5.75 -7.70
N THR A 22 18.15 -7.05 -7.49
CA THR A 22 17.11 -7.98 -7.06
C THR A 22 16.55 -7.63 -5.68
N ALA A 23 17.40 -7.23 -4.73
CA ALA A 23 16.96 -6.85 -3.39
C ALA A 23 16.08 -5.60 -3.43
N THR A 24 16.43 -4.63 -4.27
CA THR A 24 15.65 -3.41 -4.50
C THR A 24 14.32 -3.72 -5.17
N LEU A 25 14.32 -4.60 -6.18
CA LEU A 25 13.09 -5.04 -6.85
C LEU A 25 12.13 -5.74 -5.89
N GLU A 26 12.62 -6.67 -5.07
CA GLU A 26 11.81 -7.38 -4.08
C GLU A 26 11.19 -6.41 -3.06
N ALA A 27 12.00 -5.54 -2.45
CA ALA A 27 11.52 -4.54 -1.50
C ALA A 27 10.51 -3.57 -2.16
N TYR A 28 10.75 -3.19 -3.42
CA TYR A 28 9.83 -2.36 -4.18
C TYR A 28 8.49 -3.04 -4.40
N ASN A 29 8.50 -4.32 -4.82
CA ASN A 29 7.30 -5.10 -5.07
C ASN A 29 6.45 -5.29 -3.80
N ASP A 30 7.09 -5.60 -2.68
CA ASP A 30 6.40 -5.71 -1.38
C ASP A 30 5.69 -4.41 -0.99
N ILE A 31 6.33 -3.27 -1.22
CA ILE A 31 5.73 -1.95 -1.00
C ILE A 31 4.54 -1.73 -1.95
N GLN A 32 4.65 -2.13 -3.22
CA GLN A 32 3.56 -1.99 -4.20
C GLN A 32 2.33 -2.84 -3.86
N ILE A 33 2.53 -4.09 -3.44
CA ILE A 33 1.43 -4.98 -3.02
C ILE A 33 0.65 -4.31 -1.87
N ARG A 34 1.37 -3.84 -0.85
CA ARG A 34 0.75 -3.17 0.30
C ARG A 34 0.02 -1.89 -0.11
N LYS A 35 0.63 -1.04 -0.95
CA LYS A 35 -0.01 0.20 -1.43
C LYS A 35 -1.29 -0.09 -2.22
N THR A 36 -1.25 -1.10 -3.09
CA THR A 36 -2.41 -1.51 -3.90
C THR A 36 -3.55 -1.98 -2.99
N LEU A 37 -3.26 -2.86 -2.03
CA LEU A 37 -4.24 -3.35 -1.07
C LEU A 37 -4.89 -2.21 -0.26
N MET A 38 -4.07 -1.29 0.26
CA MET A 38 -4.56 -0.15 1.04
C MET A 38 -5.40 0.80 0.21
N LYS A 39 -5.02 1.02 -1.05
CA LYS A 39 -5.82 1.80 -1.99
C LYS A 39 -7.19 1.16 -2.20
N GLN A 40 -7.25 -0.15 -2.43
CA GLN A 40 -8.52 -0.88 -2.61
C GLN A 40 -9.44 -0.73 -1.39
N LEU A 41 -8.94 -0.95 -0.18
CA LEU A 41 -9.74 -0.77 1.05
C LEU A 41 -10.20 0.68 1.23
N LYS A 42 -9.31 1.66 0.98
CA LYS A 42 -9.63 3.08 1.07
C LYS A 42 -10.72 3.49 0.08
N ASP A 43 -10.65 2.98 -1.15
CA ASP A 43 -11.62 3.28 -2.19
C ASP A 43 -12.97 2.62 -1.88
N ALA A 44 -12.98 1.36 -1.41
CA ALA A 44 -14.18 0.69 -0.94
C ALA A 44 -14.85 1.42 0.24
N ARG A 45 -14.06 1.87 1.23
CA ARG A 45 -14.56 2.70 2.33
C ARG A 45 -15.25 3.97 1.82
N LYS A 46 -14.61 4.68 0.88
CA LYS A 46 -15.17 5.90 0.29
C LYS A 46 -16.45 5.62 -0.49
N ALA A 47 -16.54 4.51 -1.21
CA ALA A 47 -17.75 4.10 -1.94
C ALA A 47 -18.93 3.82 -1.00
N LEU A 48 -18.66 3.37 0.24
CA LEU A 48 -19.65 3.21 1.30
C LEU A 48 -19.93 4.51 2.08
N HIS A 49 -19.35 5.65 1.67
CA HIS A 49 -19.45 6.93 2.36
C HIS A 49 -19.02 6.92 3.84
N LEU A 50 -18.19 5.95 4.23
CA LEU A 50 -17.67 5.83 5.58
C LEU A 50 -16.46 6.74 5.77
N THR A 51 -16.37 7.38 6.93
CA THR A 51 -15.17 8.10 7.35
C THR A 51 -14.12 7.14 7.92
N GLN A 52 -12.88 7.63 8.09
CA GLN A 52 -11.86 6.87 8.81
C GLN A 52 -12.24 6.60 10.27
N GLN A 53 -13.04 7.48 10.88
CA GLN A 53 -13.53 7.31 12.26
C GLN A 53 -14.56 6.17 12.33
N ASP A 54 -15.43 6.04 11.33
CA ASP A 54 -16.46 4.99 11.31
C ASP A 54 -15.83 3.60 11.24
N VAL A 55 -14.82 3.43 10.38
CA VAL A 55 -14.07 2.16 10.30
C VAL A 55 -13.31 1.92 11.60
N ALA A 56 -12.67 2.95 12.16
CA ALA A 56 -11.95 2.82 13.43
C ALA A 56 -12.86 2.31 14.56
N GLN A 57 -14.08 2.83 14.65
CA GLN A 57 -15.08 2.38 15.62
C GLN A 57 -15.52 0.94 15.36
N LYS A 58 -15.77 0.56 14.10
CA LYS A 58 -16.18 -0.81 13.73
C LYS A 58 -15.14 -1.87 14.09
N ILE A 59 -13.85 -1.56 13.96
CA ILE A 59 -12.78 -2.54 14.18
C ILE A 59 -12.07 -2.38 15.53
N GLY A 60 -12.52 -1.46 16.39
CA GLY A 60 -11.95 -1.23 17.72
C GLY A 60 -10.54 -0.66 17.68
N THR A 61 -10.31 0.42 16.92
CA THR A 61 -9.01 1.12 16.87
C THR A 61 -9.19 2.64 16.84
N GLN A 62 -8.09 3.38 16.73
CA GLN A 62 -8.10 4.84 16.63
C GLN A 62 -8.09 5.31 15.17
N LYS A 63 -8.74 6.44 14.87
CA LYS A 63 -8.73 7.07 13.54
C LYS A 63 -7.32 7.29 12.99
N GLN A 64 -6.35 7.65 13.85
CA GLN A 64 -4.95 7.80 13.46
C GLN A 64 -4.38 6.50 12.88
N ASN A 65 -4.73 5.34 13.43
CA ASN A 65 -4.27 4.05 12.94
C ASN A 65 -4.83 3.76 11.55
N ILE A 66 -6.13 4.04 11.33
CA ILE A 66 -6.75 3.93 10.00
C ILE A 66 -6.06 4.87 9.01
N SER A 67 -5.80 6.12 9.40
CA SER A 67 -5.10 7.09 8.54
C SER A 67 -3.69 6.65 8.18
N ARG A 68 -2.90 6.16 9.15
CA ARG A 68 -1.54 5.65 8.87
C ARG A 68 -1.59 4.46 7.93
N MET A 69 -2.54 3.55 8.13
CA MET A 69 -2.73 2.37 7.30
C MET A 69 -3.09 2.74 5.85
N GLU A 70 -4.10 3.58 5.65
CA GLU A 70 -4.56 4.03 4.32
C GLU A 70 -3.53 4.87 3.54
N ASN A 71 -2.56 5.43 4.24
CA ASN A 71 -1.49 6.23 3.62
C ASN A 71 -0.15 5.46 3.57
N GLY A 72 -0.14 4.16 3.86
CA GLY A 72 1.06 3.32 3.80
C GLY A 72 2.12 3.66 4.85
N LYS A 73 1.76 4.39 5.91
CA LYS A 73 2.65 4.78 7.03
C LYS A 73 2.67 3.75 8.17
N SER A 74 1.88 2.70 8.08
CA SER A 74 1.94 1.54 8.97
C SER A 74 1.73 0.25 8.18
N VAL A 75 2.32 -0.82 8.71
CA VAL A 75 2.20 -2.19 8.19
C VAL A 75 1.14 -2.90 9.02
N PRO A 76 -0.14 -2.94 8.58
CA PRO A 76 -1.14 -3.74 9.27
C PRO A 76 -0.84 -5.24 9.10
N ASN A 77 -1.13 -6.01 10.14
CA ASN A 77 -1.11 -7.47 10.05
C ASN A 77 -2.38 -8.00 9.35
N LEU A 78 -2.38 -9.28 8.99
CA LEU A 78 -3.50 -9.90 8.28
C LEU A 78 -4.82 -9.85 9.06
N ASP A 79 -4.78 -9.99 10.39
CA ASP A 79 -5.97 -9.87 11.24
C ASP A 79 -6.62 -8.49 11.14
N THR A 80 -5.80 -7.43 11.24
CA THR A 80 -6.26 -6.04 11.13
C THR A 80 -6.83 -5.76 9.74
N LEU A 81 -6.16 -6.27 8.69
CA LEU A 81 -6.65 -6.18 7.32
C LEU A 81 -8.01 -6.86 7.18
N SER A 82 -8.15 -8.06 7.72
CA SER A 82 -9.37 -8.86 7.63
C SER A 82 -10.53 -8.19 8.37
N ARG A 83 -10.29 -7.64 9.57
CA ARG A 83 -11.29 -6.85 10.30
C ARG A 83 -11.67 -5.58 9.55
N TYR A 84 -10.72 -4.89 8.91
CA TYR A 84 -11.03 -3.74 8.06
C TYR A 84 -11.95 -4.17 6.91
N ALA A 85 -11.57 -5.20 6.14
CA ALA A 85 -12.38 -5.70 5.03
C ALA A 85 -13.79 -6.09 5.49
N ALA A 86 -13.91 -6.82 6.61
CA ALA A 86 -15.19 -7.22 7.19
C ALA A 86 -16.04 -6.01 7.62
N ALA A 87 -15.43 -4.94 8.15
CA ALA A 87 -16.13 -3.71 8.49
C ALA A 87 -16.71 -2.98 7.26
N LEU A 88 -16.19 -3.27 6.07
CA LEU A 88 -16.72 -2.83 4.78
C LEU A 88 -17.67 -3.85 4.12
N GLY A 89 -17.95 -4.99 4.78
CA GLY A 89 -18.74 -6.08 4.20
C GLY A 89 -17.99 -6.94 3.17
N GLY A 90 -16.65 -6.87 3.15
CA GLY A 90 -15.79 -7.63 2.25
C GLY A 90 -14.96 -8.70 2.97
N ALA A 91 -14.25 -9.49 2.17
CA ALA A 91 -13.26 -10.48 2.62
C ALA A 91 -12.12 -10.58 1.62
N PHE A 92 -10.95 -11.06 2.06
CA PHE A 92 -9.86 -11.38 1.14
C PHE A 92 -10.05 -12.77 0.55
N VAL A 93 -9.76 -12.88 -0.75
CA VAL A 93 -9.68 -14.14 -1.47
C VAL A 93 -8.26 -14.31 -2.00
N PHE A 94 -7.74 -15.53 -1.89
CA PHE A 94 -6.48 -15.87 -2.53
C PHE A 94 -6.74 -16.12 -4.01
N GLN A 95 -6.04 -15.39 -4.88
CA GLN A 95 -6.07 -15.60 -6.31
C GLN A 95 -4.65 -15.85 -6.82
N LYS A 96 -4.42 -17.05 -7.37
CA LYS A 96 -3.17 -17.35 -8.06
C LYS A 96 -3.19 -16.64 -9.42
N MET A 97 -2.17 -15.82 -9.67
CA MET A 97 -1.96 -15.24 -11.00
C MET A 97 -1.36 -16.29 -11.94
N PRO A 98 -1.76 -16.31 -13.23
CA PRO A 98 -1.08 -17.13 -14.21
C PRO A 98 0.39 -16.71 -14.29
N VAL A 99 1.29 -17.70 -14.28
CA VAL A 99 2.69 -17.47 -14.62
C VAL A 99 2.74 -17.49 -16.14
N ASN A 100 2.95 -16.33 -16.76
CA ASN A 100 3.32 -16.30 -18.17
C ASN A 100 4.69 -16.96 -18.26
N GLN A 101 4.73 -18.16 -18.84
CA GLN A 101 5.97 -18.86 -19.22
C GLN A 101 6.57 -18.19 -20.45
#